data_AF-G9P776-F1
#
_entry.id   AF-G9P776-F1
#
_cell.length_a   1.000
_cell.length_b   1.000
_cell.length_c   1.000
_cell.angle_alpha   90.00
_cell.angle_beta   90.00
_cell.angle_gamma   90.00
#
_symmetry.space_group_name_H-M   'P 1'
#
loop_
_entity.id
_entity.type
_entity.pdbx_description
1 polymer ?
#
loop_
_entity_poly.entity_id
_entity_poly.type
_entity_poly.pdbx_seq_one_letter_code
_entity_poly.pdbx_strand_id
1 'polypeptide(L)'
;MPPKQTTGAGRGRPAKASKARPPARDASESSNPFESSDDQAEEANQTINVEEEPEPEKLIPKALLTRILHELFAKEATRMSRDANAAVGKYVDVFVREAIARAAVEKRGGFLEVEDLEKVAPQLLLDL
;
A
#
# COMPACT_ATOMS: atom_id res chain seq x y z
N MET A 1 -43.43 11.18 20.10
CA MET A 1 -44.74 10.73 19.56
C MET A 1 -44.70 10.90 18.05
N PRO A 2 -45.22 9.98 17.18
CA PRO A 2 -45.92 8.70 17.37
C PRO A 2 -45.25 7.56 16.48
N PRO A 3 -45.90 6.45 16.02
CA PRO A 3 -45.43 5.06 16.27
C PRO A 3 -45.30 4.15 15.00
N LYS A 4 -44.83 2.90 15.13
CA LYS A 4 -45.56 1.68 14.64
C LYS A 4 -44.84 0.35 14.90
N GLN A 5 -45.61 -0.56 15.50
CA GLN A 5 -45.42 -2.00 15.64
C GLN A 5 -45.53 -2.72 14.27
N THR A 6 -45.00 -3.94 14.13
CA THR A 6 -45.82 -5.15 13.91
C THR A 6 -45.04 -6.44 14.22
N THR A 7 -45.69 -7.30 15.01
CA THR A 7 -45.49 -8.75 15.22
C THR A 7 -46.04 -9.50 13.98
N GLY A 8 -45.85 -10.79 13.71
CA GLY A 8 -45.38 -11.96 14.44
C GLY A 8 -45.53 -13.20 13.51
N ALA A 9 -44.98 -14.33 13.96
CA ALA A 9 -44.72 -15.57 13.21
C ALA A 9 -45.95 -16.43 12.82
N GLY A 10 -45.77 -17.32 11.84
CA GLY A 10 -46.70 -18.44 11.55
C GLY A 10 -46.13 -19.45 10.56
N ARG A 11 -46.08 -20.73 10.97
CA ARG A 11 -45.42 -21.91 10.36
C ARG A 11 -46.43 -22.76 9.57
N GLY A 12 -46.04 -23.40 8.45
CA GLY A 12 -46.82 -24.50 7.84
C GLY A 12 -46.40 -24.96 6.43
N ARG A 13 -46.08 -26.26 6.28
CA ARG A 13 -45.90 -27.06 5.04
C ARG A 13 -46.99 -28.17 5.07
N PRO A 14 -47.53 -28.77 3.98
CA PRO A 14 -46.81 -29.73 3.08
C PRO A 14 -47.32 -29.93 1.60
N ALA A 15 -46.52 -30.70 0.80
CA ALA A 15 -46.75 -31.62 -0.37
C ALA A 15 -47.77 -31.30 -1.52
N LYS A 16 -47.66 -31.68 -2.83
CA LYS A 16 -47.08 -32.85 -3.56
C LYS A 16 -47.18 -32.67 -5.13
N ALA A 17 -46.23 -33.27 -5.91
CA ALA A 17 -46.27 -33.83 -7.31
C ALA A 17 -46.69 -32.93 -8.53
N SER A 18 -46.26 -33.08 -9.81
CA SER A 18 -45.54 -34.06 -10.65
C SER A 18 -45.00 -33.38 -11.94
N LYS A 19 -43.73 -33.53 -12.36
CA LYS A 19 -43.17 -34.41 -13.43
C LYS A 19 -43.47 -34.06 -14.91
N ALA A 20 -42.46 -33.62 -15.66
CA ALA A 20 -42.20 -34.00 -17.06
C ALA A 20 -40.74 -33.61 -17.47
N ARG A 21 -40.11 -34.46 -18.28
CA ARG A 21 -38.68 -34.52 -18.65
C ARG A 21 -38.55 -34.36 -20.17
N PRO A 22 -37.49 -33.76 -20.74
CA PRO A 22 -37.12 -34.05 -22.13
C PRO A 22 -35.86 -34.94 -22.23
N PRO A 23 -35.69 -35.65 -23.36
CA PRO A 23 -34.79 -36.78 -23.49
C PRO A 23 -33.36 -36.41 -23.92
N ALA A 24 -32.42 -37.27 -23.54
CA ALA A 24 -31.05 -37.33 -24.02
C ALA A 24 -30.92 -38.26 -25.23
N ARG A 25 -30.21 -37.83 -26.27
CA ARG A 25 -29.40 -38.54 -27.31
C ARG A 25 -28.61 -37.44 -28.05
N ASP A 26 -27.37 -37.54 -28.50
CA ASP A 26 -26.44 -38.65 -28.68
C ASP A 26 -25.01 -38.07 -28.65
N ALA A 27 -24.04 -38.92 -28.34
CA ALA A 27 -22.63 -38.56 -28.22
C ALA A 27 -21.98 -38.24 -29.58
N SER A 28 -21.20 -37.16 -29.63
CA SER A 28 -20.13 -36.97 -30.60
C SER A 28 -18.85 -36.76 -29.80
N GLU A 29 -18.08 -37.83 -29.67
CA GLU A 29 -16.71 -37.80 -29.18
C GLU A 29 -15.86 -36.96 -30.14
N SER A 30 -15.45 -35.76 -29.71
CA SER A 30 -14.19 -35.17 -30.19
C SER A 30 -13.24 -35.12 -29.00
N SER A 31 -12.49 -36.20 -28.83
CA SER A 31 -11.37 -36.27 -27.90
C SER A 31 -10.32 -35.23 -28.30
N ASN A 32 -10.28 -34.10 -27.63
CA ASN A 32 -9.17 -33.15 -27.71
C ASN A 32 -8.04 -33.66 -26.78
N PRO A 33 -6.91 -34.16 -27.30
CA PRO A 33 -5.83 -34.74 -26.49
C PRO A 33 -4.96 -33.68 -25.76
N PHE A 34 -5.38 -32.40 -25.80
CA PHE A 34 -4.61 -31.26 -25.29
C PHE A 34 -5.35 -30.46 -24.21
N GLU A 35 -6.50 -30.93 -23.70
CA GLU A 35 -7.12 -30.33 -22.52
C GLU A 35 -6.36 -30.82 -21.28
N SER A 36 -5.14 -30.31 -21.13
CA SER A 36 -4.28 -30.56 -19.99
C SER A 36 -4.83 -29.76 -18.81
N SER A 37 -5.11 -30.50 -17.74
CA SER A 37 -5.64 -30.09 -16.45
C SER A 37 -5.10 -28.75 -15.93
N ASP A 38 -5.99 -27.78 -15.80
CA ASP A 38 -5.76 -26.56 -15.04
C ASP A 38 -6.96 -26.34 -14.11
N ASP A 39 -6.98 -27.08 -13.00
CA ASP A 39 -7.76 -26.75 -11.80
C ASP A 39 -7.55 -27.83 -10.71
N GLN A 40 -6.40 -27.74 -10.03
CA GLN A 40 -6.24 -28.10 -8.61
C GLN A 40 -4.82 -27.78 -8.14
N ALA A 41 -4.68 -26.64 -7.48
CA ALA A 41 -3.59 -26.38 -6.54
C ALA A 41 -4.16 -25.60 -5.35
N GLU A 42 -4.87 -26.33 -4.50
CA GLU A 42 -5.12 -25.94 -3.11
C GLU A 42 -3.81 -26.08 -2.32
N GLU A 43 -3.54 -25.06 -1.50
CA GLU A 43 -2.68 -25.04 -0.32
C GLU A 43 -1.16 -25.30 -0.46
N ALA A 44 -0.41 -24.20 -0.46
CA ALA A 44 0.74 -24.05 0.44
C ALA A 44 0.93 -22.58 0.81
N ASN A 45 0.15 -22.10 1.77
CA ASN A 45 0.44 -20.85 2.48
C ASN A 45 1.67 -21.08 3.38
N GLN A 46 2.86 -21.16 2.76
CA GLN A 46 4.11 -21.02 3.50
C GLN A 46 4.25 -19.55 3.88
N THR A 47 3.69 -19.25 5.05
CA THR A 47 4.06 -18.09 5.83
C THR A 47 5.55 -18.25 6.18
N ILE A 48 6.41 -17.72 5.30
CA ILE A 48 7.80 -17.50 5.63
C ILE A 48 7.78 -16.43 6.71
N ASN A 49 7.88 -16.88 7.96
CA ASN A 49 8.15 -16.02 9.10
C ASN A 49 9.60 -15.56 8.97
N VAL A 50 9.85 -14.61 8.07
CA VAL A 50 11.08 -13.84 8.09
C VAL A 50 11.00 -13.06 9.39
N GLU A 51 11.78 -13.46 10.39
CA GLU A 51 12.10 -12.58 11.50
C GLU A 51 12.70 -11.32 10.86
N GLU A 52 11.85 -10.30 10.71
CA GLU A 52 12.20 -9.00 10.20
C GLU A 52 13.13 -8.41 11.25
N GLU A 53 14.44 -8.65 11.10
CA GLU A 53 15.44 -7.87 11.82
C GLU A 53 15.04 -6.41 11.67
N PRO A 54 14.98 -5.64 12.78
CA PRO A 54 14.53 -4.26 12.71
C PRO A 54 15.44 -3.56 11.71
N GLU A 55 14.88 -3.23 10.53
CA GLU A 55 15.63 -2.51 9.51
C GLU A 55 16.23 -1.29 10.21
N PRO A 56 17.54 -1.03 10.05
CA PRO A 56 18.15 0.12 10.67
C PRO A 56 17.35 1.35 10.26
N GLU A 57 16.89 2.13 11.25
CA GLU A 57 16.09 3.31 10.99
C GLU A 57 16.82 4.16 9.94
N LYS A 58 16.26 4.24 8.72
CA LYS A 58 16.80 4.97 7.56
C LYS A 58 16.66 6.47 7.81
N LEU A 59 17.31 6.96 8.86
CA LEU A 59 17.23 8.32 9.36
C LEU A 59 18.59 9.01 9.24
N ILE A 60 18.54 10.32 9.08
CA ILE A 60 19.75 11.15 9.03
C ILE A 60 20.40 11.17 10.43
N PRO A 61 21.69 10.81 10.56
CA PRO A 61 22.37 10.86 11.85
C PRO A 61 22.35 12.27 12.46
N LYS A 62 21.91 12.37 13.72
CA LYS A 62 21.78 13.66 14.42
C LYS A 62 23.10 14.46 14.48
N ALA A 63 24.23 13.76 14.63
CA ALA A 63 25.54 14.39 14.66
C ALA A 63 25.91 15.04 13.31
N LEU A 64 25.53 14.40 12.19
CA LEU A 64 25.74 14.94 10.85
C LEU A 64 24.90 16.21 10.65
N LEU A 65 23.62 16.16 11.00
CA LEU A 65 22.73 17.30 10.88
C LEU A 65 23.23 18.50 11.70
N THR A 66 23.68 18.24 12.93
CA THR A 66 24.26 19.26 13.80
C THR A 66 25.47 19.92 13.13
N ARG A 67 26.36 19.12 12.55
CA ARG A 67 27.54 19.64 11.84
C ARG A 67 27.17 20.52 10.66
N ILE A 68 26.25 20.07 9.80
CA ILE A 68 25.76 20.84 8.64
C ILE A 68 25.20 22.20 9.09
N LEU A 69 24.36 22.21 10.13
CA LEU A 69 23.77 23.45 10.64
C LEU A 69 24.83 24.41 11.20
N HIS A 70 25.81 23.89 11.92
CA HIS A 70 26.92 24.70 12.45
C HIS A 70 27.81 25.30 11.35
N GLU A 71 28.00 24.59 10.24
CA GLU A 71 28.72 25.09 9.07
C GLU A 71 27.95 26.23 8.36
N LEU A 72 26.62 26.25 8.46
CA LEU A 72 25.75 27.25 7.83
C LEU A 72 25.43 28.46 8.74
N PHE A 73 25.77 28.42 10.03
CA PHE A 73 25.54 29.55 10.92
C PHE A 73 26.55 30.68 10.68
N ALA A 74 26.05 31.89 10.44
CA ALA A 74 26.89 33.08 10.26
C ALA A 74 27.71 33.46 11.50
N LYS A 75 27.31 33.01 12.70
CA LYS A 75 27.99 33.29 13.97
C LYS A 75 28.43 31.98 14.62
N GLU A 76 29.71 31.88 14.97
CA GLU A 76 30.31 30.69 15.60
C GLU A 76 29.72 30.36 16.98
N ALA A 77 29.22 31.37 17.69
CA ALA A 77 28.60 31.21 19.01
C ALA A 77 27.16 30.68 18.95
N THR A 78 26.57 30.51 17.75
CA THR A 78 25.20 30.01 17.61
C THR A 78 25.10 28.59 18.14
N ARG A 79 24.08 28.33 18.97
CA ARG A 79 23.79 27.03 19.57
C ARG A 79 22.32 26.70 19.38
N MET A 80 21.99 25.42 19.35
CA MET A 80 20.64 24.92 19.19
C MET A 80 20.30 23.98 20.35
N SER A 81 19.07 24.06 20.86
CA SER A 81 18.59 23.13 21.90
C SER A 81 18.46 21.72 21.34
N ARG A 82 18.44 20.71 22.22
CA ARG A 82 18.27 19.31 21.81
C ARG A 82 16.94 19.08 21.09
N ASP A 83 15.87 19.70 21.58
CA ASP A 83 14.53 19.55 20.99
C ASP A 83 14.43 20.25 19.64
N ALA A 84 15.06 21.43 19.48
CA ALA A 84 15.15 22.08 18.18
C ALA A 84 15.93 21.23 17.18
N ASN A 85 17.03 20.61 17.60
CA ASN A 85 17.78 19.68 16.74
C ASN A 85 16.95 18.46 16.32
N ALA A 86 16.14 17.92 17.24
CA ALA A 86 15.22 16.83 16.93
C ALA A 86 14.12 17.26 15.94
N ALA A 87 13.60 18.49 16.08
CA ALA A 87 12.61 19.04 15.15
C ALA A 87 13.19 19.26 13.75
N VAL A 88 14.40 19.82 13.64
CA VAL A 88 15.09 19.96 12.34
C VAL A 88 15.37 18.59 11.73
N GLY A 89 15.72 17.58 12.54
CA GLY A 89 15.88 16.21 12.05
C GLY A 89 14.62 15.66 11.39
N LYS A 90 13.45 15.88 11.99
CA LYS A 90 12.17 15.53 11.37
C LYS A 90 11.88 16.35 10.12
N TYR A 91 12.18 17.65 10.14
CA TYR A 91 12.00 18.52 8.96
C TYR A 91 12.78 18.00 7.76
N VAL A 92 14.07 17.68 7.92
CA VAL A 92 14.90 17.19 6.82
C VAL A 92 14.48 15.78 6.39
N ASP A 93 14.08 14.90 7.30
CA ASP A 93 13.53 13.58 6.96
C ASP A 93 12.26 13.70 6.09
N VAL A 94 11.31 14.57 6.49
CA VAL A 94 10.09 14.84 5.72
C VAL A 94 10.42 15.46 4.37
N PHE A 95 11.33 16.44 4.33
CA PHE A 95 11.78 17.09 3.10
C PHE A 95 12.30 16.06 2.07
N VAL A 96 13.17 15.14 2.50
CA VAL A 96 13.74 14.10 1.61
C VAL A 96 12.67 13.10 1.16
N ARG A 97 11.78 12.69 2.06
CA ARG A 97 10.67 11.78 1.72
C ARG A 97 9.72 12.40 0.71
N GLU A 98 9.37 13.67 0.87
CA GLU A 98 8.54 14.41 -0.08
C GLU A 98 9.22 14.56 -1.43
N ALA A 99 10.51 14.88 -1.46
CA ALA A 99 11.27 14.96 -2.70
C ALA A 99 11.21 13.64 -3.49
N ILE A 100 11.41 12.50 -2.81
CA ILE A 100 11.34 11.17 -3.40
C ILE A 100 9.92 10.84 -3.85
N ALA A 101 8.92 11.09 -3.01
CA ALA A 101 7.52 10.78 -3.31
C ALA A 101 7.02 11.57 -4.53
N ARG A 102 7.30 12.87 -4.59
CA ARG A 102 6.89 13.73 -5.70
C ARG A 102 7.61 13.36 -7.00
N ALA A 103 8.92 13.12 -6.94
CA ALA A 103 9.66 12.64 -8.12
C ALA A 103 9.14 11.28 -8.61
N ALA A 104 8.75 10.38 -7.69
CA ALA A 104 8.17 9.09 -8.05
C ALA A 104 6.79 9.21 -8.74
N VAL A 105 6.03 10.27 -8.46
CA VAL A 105 4.76 10.56 -9.14
C VAL A 105 4.98 11.11 -10.55
N GLU A 106 6.01 11.95 -10.76
CA GLU A 106 6.32 12.53 -12.08
C GLU A 106 6.99 11.56 -13.06
N LYS A 107 7.65 10.52 -12.51
CA LYS A 107 8.39 9.52 -13.26
C LYS A 107 7.50 8.78 -14.27
N ARG A 108 8.02 8.57 -15.48
CA ARG A 108 7.32 7.90 -16.59
C ARG A 108 7.64 6.40 -16.73
N GLY A 109 8.02 5.75 -15.62
CA GLY A 109 8.52 4.37 -15.57
C GLY A 109 10.04 4.30 -15.32
N GLY A 110 10.60 3.10 -15.09
CA GLY A 110 12.06 2.93 -14.96
C GLY A 110 12.65 3.19 -13.56
N PHE A 111 13.70 4.01 -13.45
CA PHE A 111 14.30 4.50 -12.18
C PHE A 111 13.91 5.98 -11.95
N LEU A 112 14.24 6.55 -10.79
CA LEU A 112 14.10 8.00 -10.60
C LEU A 112 15.23 8.70 -11.35
N GLU A 113 14.86 9.60 -12.27
CA GLU A 113 15.81 10.40 -13.04
C GLU A 113 15.89 11.82 -12.48
N VAL A 114 16.93 12.56 -12.87
CA VAL A 114 17.15 13.93 -12.38
C VAL A 114 16.03 14.85 -12.85
N GLU A 115 15.57 14.62 -14.08
CA GLU A 115 14.50 15.34 -14.74
C GLU A 115 13.17 15.23 -13.98
N ASP A 116 12.93 14.14 -13.25
CA ASP A 116 11.73 13.98 -12.43
C ASP A 116 11.79 14.85 -11.17
N LEU A 117 12.97 14.96 -10.55
CA LEU A 117 13.19 15.85 -9.42
C LEU A 117 13.14 17.32 -9.84
N GLU A 118 13.71 17.68 -10.99
CA GLU A 118 13.74 19.05 -11.51
C GLU A 118 12.33 19.60 -11.79
N LYS A 119 11.41 18.75 -12.26
CA LYS A 119 10.00 19.14 -12.47
C LYS A 119 9.30 19.52 -11.17
N VAL A 120 9.59 18.81 -10.07
CA VAL A 120 8.92 19.03 -8.77
C VAL A 120 9.66 20.01 -7.88
N ALA A 121 10.94 20.28 -8.13
CA ALA A 121 11.79 21.12 -7.30
C ALA A 121 11.21 22.52 -7.03
N PRO A 122 10.61 23.25 -7.99
CA PRO A 122 10.05 24.57 -7.73
C PRO A 122 8.96 24.54 -6.66
N GLN A 123 8.01 23.60 -6.76
CA GLN A 123 6.93 23.47 -5.78
C GLN A 123 7.42 22.89 -4.45
N LEU A 124 8.33 21.92 -4.50
CA LEU A 124 8.96 21.35 -3.30
C LEU A 124 9.62 22.42 -2.43
N LEU A 125 10.33 23.37 -3.04
CA LEU A 125 10.99 24.47 -2.32
C LEU A 125 10.03 25.52 -1.77
N LEU A 126 8.79 25.60 -2.28
CA LEU A 126 7.78 26.58 -1.85
C LEU A 126 6.85 26.05 -0.74
N ASP A 127 6.75 24.72 -0.60
CA ASP A 127 5.87 24.08 0.39
C ASP A 127 6.52 23.94 1.78
N LEU A 128 7.82 24.21 1.90
CA LEU A 128 8.69 23.89 3.04
C LEU A 128 9.36 25.13 3.64
#